data_AF-A0A8S4NTI5-F1
#
_entry.id   AF-A0A8S4NTI5-F1
#
_cell.length_a   1.000
_cell.length_b   1.000
_cell.length_c   1.000
_cell.angle_alpha   90.00
_cell.angle_beta   90.00
_cell.angle_gamma   90.00
#
_symmetry.space_group_name_H-M   'P 1'
#
loop_
_entity.id
_entity.type
_entity.pdbx_description
1 polymer ?
#
loop_
_entity_poly.entity_id
_entity_poly.type
_entity_poly.pdbx_seq_one_letter_code
_entity_poly.pdbx_strand_id
1 'polypeptide(L)'
;MAASILFWILSILYGPVVIAFICVVVLASVGQSLGVRHLFTQFLLYIFEFGRQKINTSKKKRLSREEQAKYEESTVPNGESVSVIEREISLSATEGIQIENQRSLETMQREFQIEDAMYFCKSGIGAIIEDDVTQRFSTEELPSWNLLTRTNMNYRHLSVRLTVLYAVGFLFRYGFLFPFRFLLAFFGISYLIICMSLIGYLPNGRFKSTVVRYVSLQCFRICSRAFGSVIRFHNRENKAKGGGICVANHTSPIDVIILSTDNCYAMVGQSQGGLIGMIQRAMGRATSHIWFERSEAKDRNLVTKRLKDHVEDKDKWPILIFPEGTCINNTSVMMFKKGSFEVGGVIYPVAIKRVGNLTVLKKYQ
;
A
#
# COMPACT_ATOMS: atom_id res chain seq x y z
N MET A 1 34.63 -20.26 32.15
CA MET A 1 35.35 -19.78 30.95
C MET A 1 34.48 -19.85 29.69
N ALA A 2 33.94 -21.01 29.30
CA ALA A 2 33.08 -21.15 28.11
C ALA A 2 31.80 -20.28 28.14
N ALA A 3 31.11 -20.21 29.29
CA ALA A 3 29.93 -19.34 29.45
C ALA A 3 30.26 -17.84 29.32
N SER A 4 31.43 -17.43 29.82
CA SER A 4 31.93 -16.06 29.72
C SER A 4 32.28 -15.70 28.28
N ILE A 5 32.94 -16.62 27.56
CA ILE A 5 33.27 -16.44 26.13
C ILE A 5 32.00 -16.39 25.28
N LEU A 6 31.03 -17.28 25.54
CA LEU A 6 29.73 -17.26 24.87
C LEU A 6 28.99 -15.95 25.12
N PHE A 7 28.98 -15.45 26.36
CA PHE A 7 28.39 -14.16 26.68
C PHE A 7 29.04 -13.01 25.90
N TRP A 8 30.38 -12.95 25.86
CA TRP A 8 31.10 -11.94 25.08
C TRP A 8 30.77 -12.00 23.58
N ILE A 9 30.70 -13.20 23.00
CA ILE A 9 30.33 -13.40 21.59
C ILE A 9 28.90 -12.92 21.33
N LEU A 10 27.95 -13.30 22.20
CA LEU A 10 26.56 -12.85 22.11
C LEU A 10 26.43 -11.33 22.29
N SER A 11 27.18 -10.72 23.21
CA SER A 11 27.18 -9.27 23.40
C SER A 11 27.74 -8.51 22.21
N ILE A 12 28.81 -9.01 21.56
CA ILE A 12 29.35 -8.40 20.35
C ILE A 12 28.37 -8.53 19.18
N LEU A 13 27.67 -9.66 19.07
CA LEU A 13 26.74 -9.91 17.97
C LEU A 13 25.41 -9.15 18.14
N TYR A 14 24.80 -9.19 19.33
CA TYR A 14 23.48 -8.62 19.60
C TYR A 14 23.52 -7.21 20.20
N GLY A 15 24.61 -6.81 20.85
CA GLY A 15 24.77 -5.48 21.44
C GLY A 15 24.51 -4.34 20.46
N PRO A 16 25.12 -4.34 19.26
CA PRO A 16 24.84 -3.33 18.24
C PRO A 16 23.37 -3.29 17.80
N VAL A 17 22.71 -4.44 17.74
CA VAL A 17 21.28 -4.54 17.38
C VAL A 17 20.40 -3.94 18.46
N VAL A 18 20.71 -4.20 19.73
CA VAL A 18 19.99 -3.63 20.89
C VAL A 18 20.19 -2.11 20.96
N ILE A 19 21.43 -1.63 20.79
CA ILE A 19 21.72 -0.19 20.74
C ILE A 19 20.94 0.46 19.60
N ALA A 20 21.00 -0.12 18.39
CA ALA A 20 20.24 0.38 17.24
C ALA A 20 18.74 0.41 17.52
N PHE A 21 18.19 -0.63 18.17
CA PHE A 21 16.79 -0.70 18.56
C PHE A 21 16.42 0.46 19.51
N ILE A 22 17.18 0.65 20.59
CA ILE A 22 16.95 1.71 21.58
C ILE A 22 17.05 3.08 20.91
N CYS A 23 18.09 3.33 20.10
CA CYS A 23 18.23 4.57 19.36
C CYS A 23 17.02 4.84 18.47
N VAL A 24 16.54 3.83 17.75
CA VAL A 24 15.37 3.97 16.86
C VAL A 24 14.11 4.32 17.66
N VAL A 25 13.90 3.69 18.83
CA VAL A 25 12.76 3.97 19.71
C VAL A 25 12.85 5.38 20.31
N VAL A 26 13.99 5.78 20.85
CA VAL A 26 14.19 7.12 21.44
C VAL A 26 13.96 8.22 20.40
N LEU A 27 14.57 8.08 19.22
CA LEU A 27 14.36 9.02 18.12
C LEU A 27 12.90 9.02 17.65
N ALA A 28 12.21 7.88 17.74
CA ALA A 28 10.78 7.80 17.49
C ALA A 28 9.95 8.62 18.45
N SER A 29 10.27 8.55 19.74
CA SER A 29 9.56 9.27 20.76
C SER A 29 9.66 10.80 20.57
N VAL A 30 10.82 11.29 20.14
CA VAL A 30 11.04 12.73 19.87
C VAL A 30 10.56 13.16 18.48
N GLY A 31 10.28 12.20 17.58
CA GLY A 31 9.89 12.48 16.19
C GLY A 31 11.05 12.86 15.28
N GLN A 32 12.28 12.51 15.68
CA GLN A 32 13.51 12.75 14.93
C GLN A 32 13.96 11.49 14.18
N SER A 33 14.84 11.64 13.19
CA SER A 33 15.46 10.49 12.51
C SER A 33 16.88 10.81 12.07
N LEU A 34 17.79 9.84 12.19
CA LEU A 34 19.20 9.98 11.79
C LEU A 34 19.42 10.03 10.27
N GLY A 35 18.37 10.10 9.45
CA GLY A 35 18.51 10.09 7.98
C GLY A 35 18.95 8.75 7.36
N VAL A 36 19.41 7.76 8.15
CA VAL A 36 19.90 6.45 7.66
C VAL A 36 18.90 5.77 6.72
N ARG A 37 17.60 5.84 7.02
CA ARG A 37 16.54 5.28 6.17
C ARG A 37 16.44 5.99 4.82
N HIS A 38 16.61 7.31 4.80
CA HIS A 38 16.58 8.11 3.58
C HIS A 38 17.80 7.78 2.71
N LEU A 39 18.99 7.69 3.32
CA LEU A 39 20.22 7.25 2.65
C LEU A 39 20.07 5.84 2.08
N PHE A 40 19.52 4.90 2.86
CA PHE A 40 19.23 3.55 2.41
C PHE A 40 18.25 3.52 1.22
N THR A 41 17.18 4.31 1.26
CA THR A 41 16.23 4.44 0.14
C THR A 41 16.89 5.04 -1.09
N GLN A 42 17.71 6.09 -0.95
CA GLN A 42 18.47 6.67 -2.06
C GLN A 42 19.43 5.66 -2.69
N PHE A 43 20.16 4.92 -1.87
CA PHE A 43 21.05 3.86 -2.32
C PHE A 43 20.29 2.75 -3.07
N LEU A 44 19.12 2.32 -2.57
CA LEU A 44 18.27 1.36 -3.28
C LEU A 44 17.75 1.90 -4.61
N LEU A 45 17.35 3.17 -4.67
CA LEU A 45 16.90 3.81 -5.90
C LEU A 45 18.03 3.85 -6.94
N TYR A 46 19.25 4.18 -6.52
CA TYR A 46 20.44 4.13 -7.37
C TYR A 46 20.67 2.72 -7.93
N ILE A 47 20.56 1.69 -7.08
CA ILE A 47 20.67 0.28 -7.52
C ILE A 47 19.58 -0.08 -8.54
N PHE A 48 18.33 0.34 -8.32
CA PHE A 48 17.22 0.02 -9.21
C PHE A 48 17.35 0.73 -10.56
N GLU A 49 17.85 1.96 -10.56
CA GLU A 49 18.14 2.71 -11.79
C GLU A 49 19.27 2.04 -12.58
N PHE A 50 20.34 1.62 -11.91
CA PHE A 50 21.40 0.81 -12.52
C PHE A 50 20.86 -0.49 -13.14
N GLY A 51 20.00 -1.20 -12.41
CA GLY A 51 19.32 -2.40 -12.91
C GLY A 51 18.47 -2.12 -14.14
N ARG A 52 17.68 -1.04 -14.11
CA ARG A 52 16.81 -0.60 -15.22
C ARG A 52 17.61 -0.29 -16.49
N GLN A 53 18.68 0.50 -16.38
CA GLN A 53 19.53 0.85 -17.51
C GLN A 53 20.08 -0.40 -18.20
N LYS A 54 20.59 -1.35 -17.41
CA LYS A 54 21.14 -2.61 -17.93
C LYS A 54 20.11 -3.45 -18.65
N ILE A 55 18.89 -3.53 -18.12
CA ILE A 55 17.79 -4.28 -18.74
C ILE A 55 17.39 -3.64 -20.07
N ASN A 56 17.29 -2.31 -20.11
CA ASN A 56 16.98 -1.58 -21.34
C ASN A 56 18.06 -1.78 -22.41
N THR A 57 19.34 -1.76 -22.03
CA THR A 57 20.44 -2.06 -22.96
C THR A 57 20.35 -3.50 -23.50
N SER A 58 20.09 -4.49 -22.63
CA SER A 58 19.92 -5.88 -23.06
C SER A 58 18.70 -6.06 -23.98
N LYS A 59 17.58 -5.38 -23.66
CA LYS A 59 16.36 -5.39 -24.49
C LYS A 59 16.62 -4.78 -25.87
N LYS A 60 17.32 -3.64 -25.93
CA LYS A 60 17.70 -2.98 -27.19
C LYS A 60 18.59 -3.89 -28.05
N LYS A 61 19.57 -4.58 -27.44
CA LYS A 61 20.43 -5.55 -28.14
C LYS A 61 19.66 -6.77 -28.64
N ARG A 62 18.62 -7.22 -27.93
CA ARG A 62 17.80 -8.35 -28.35
C ARG A 62 16.91 -7.96 -29.54
N LEU A 63 16.24 -6.81 -29.44
CA LEU A 63 15.44 -6.25 -30.53
C LEU A 63 16.27 -6.03 -31.79
N SER A 64 17.48 -5.46 -31.67
CA SER A 64 18.36 -5.28 -32.84
C SER A 64 18.80 -6.59 -33.48
N ARG A 65 18.96 -7.67 -32.68
CA ARG A 65 19.29 -9.02 -33.21
C ARG A 65 18.08 -9.67 -33.86
N GLU A 66 16.89 -9.51 -33.28
CA GLU A 66 15.63 -9.99 -33.86
C GLU A 66 15.33 -9.26 -35.18
N GLU A 67 15.56 -7.95 -35.25
CA GLU A 67 15.43 -7.15 -36.49
C GLU A 67 16.45 -7.57 -37.55
N GLN A 68 17.72 -7.81 -37.16
CA GLN A 68 18.75 -8.33 -38.07
C GLN A 68 18.41 -9.73 -38.59
N ALA A 69 17.98 -10.65 -37.72
CA ALA A 69 17.59 -11.99 -38.12
C ALA A 69 16.38 -11.99 -39.07
N LYS A 70 15.39 -11.11 -38.83
CA LYS A 70 14.23 -10.95 -39.70
C LYS A 70 14.62 -10.38 -41.08
N TYR A 71 15.56 -9.44 -41.11
CA TYR A 71 16.09 -8.89 -42.36
C TYR A 71 16.85 -9.96 -43.17
N GLU A 72 17.72 -10.74 -42.51
CA GLU A 72 18.45 -11.85 -43.13
C GLU A 72 17.50 -12.94 -43.65
N GLU A 73 16.46 -13.30 -42.92
CA GLU A 73 15.42 -14.24 -43.35
C GLU A 73 14.62 -13.71 -44.55
N SER A 74 14.46 -12.38 -44.68
CA SER A 74 13.81 -11.72 -45.81
C SER A 74 14.69 -11.67 -47.08
N THR A 75 16.00 -11.91 -46.97
CA THR A 75 16.96 -11.82 -48.09
C THR A 75 17.32 -13.18 -48.70
N VAL A 76 16.80 -14.28 -48.16
CA VAL A 76 16.96 -15.63 -48.73
C VAL A 76 15.84 -15.89 -49.75
N PRO A 77 16.13 -16.30 -51.01
CA PRO A 77 15.08 -16.58 -51.98
C PRO A 77 14.36 -17.90 -51.65
N ASN A 78 13.05 -17.80 -51.44
CA ASN A 78 12.00 -18.83 -51.47
C ASN A 78 12.29 -20.18 -50.79
N GLY A 79 11.68 -20.33 -49.61
CA GLY A 79 11.14 -21.60 -49.10
C GLY A 79 10.05 -21.27 -48.08
N GLU A 80 8.81 -21.69 -48.36
CA GLU A 80 7.59 -21.39 -47.58
C GLU A 80 7.82 -21.48 -46.06
N SER A 81 7.67 -20.36 -45.35
CA SER A 81 7.55 -20.34 -43.89
C SER A 81 6.09 -20.07 -43.50
N VAL A 82 5.40 -21.14 -43.15
CA VAL A 82 4.07 -21.10 -42.51
C VAL A 82 4.23 -20.43 -41.14
N SER A 83 3.65 -19.25 -40.94
CA SER A 83 3.50 -18.64 -39.62
C SER A 83 2.40 -19.38 -38.86
N VAL A 84 2.79 -20.26 -37.92
CA VAL A 84 1.88 -21.19 -37.23
C VAL A 84 0.96 -20.53 -36.19
N ILE A 85 1.12 -19.25 -35.85
CA ILE A 85 0.21 -18.60 -34.88
C ILE A 85 -0.01 -17.14 -35.28
N GLU A 86 -1.06 -16.90 -36.06
CA GLU A 86 -1.68 -15.59 -36.15
C GLU A 86 -2.48 -15.33 -34.88
N ARG A 87 -2.37 -14.11 -34.34
CA ARG A 87 -3.03 -13.72 -33.10
C ARG A 87 -4.49 -13.43 -33.40
N GLU A 88 -5.30 -14.47 -33.47
CA GLU A 88 -6.74 -14.32 -33.70
C GLU A 88 -7.40 -13.60 -32.51
N ILE A 89 -8.02 -12.48 -32.86
CA ILE A 89 -9.04 -11.71 -32.12
C ILE A 89 -8.47 -10.61 -31.22
N SER A 90 -8.40 -9.41 -31.80
CA SER A 90 -8.41 -8.13 -31.08
C SER A 90 -9.79 -7.88 -30.48
N LEU A 91 -9.85 -7.72 -29.16
CA LEU A 91 -11.03 -7.29 -28.42
C LEU A 91 -11.36 -5.83 -28.78
N SER A 92 -12.26 -5.63 -29.75
CA SER A 92 -12.87 -4.35 -30.04
C SER A 92 -14.33 -4.39 -29.57
N ALA A 93 -14.63 -3.65 -28.51
CA ALA A 93 -16.01 -3.47 -28.02
C ALA A 93 -16.93 -2.76 -29.04
N THR A 94 -16.36 -2.23 -30.13
CA THR A 94 -17.07 -1.45 -31.16
C THR A 94 -17.35 -2.24 -32.43
N GLU A 95 -16.58 -3.31 -32.72
CA GLU A 95 -16.67 -4.00 -34.03
C GLU A 95 -17.64 -5.17 -34.06
N GLY A 96 -18.14 -5.63 -32.91
CA GLY A 96 -19.01 -6.80 -32.88
C GLY A 96 -18.34 -8.02 -33.55
N ILE A 97 -19.14 -9.03 -33.85
CA ILE A 97 -18.68 -10.35 -34.32
C ILE A 97 -18.10 -10.24 -35.75
N GLN A 98 -16.78 -10.38 -35.92
CA GLN A 98 -16.20 -10.82 -37.20
C GLN A 98 -15.90 -12.32 -37.12
N ILE A 99 -16.92 -13.14 -37.36
CA ILE A 99 -16.75 -14.56 -37.71
C ILE A 99 -16.58 -14.57 -39.23
N GLU A 100 -15.51 -15.21 -39.70
CA GLU A 100 -15.24 -15.35 -41.13
C GLU A 100 -16.44 -16.01 -41.83
N ASN A 101 -16.95 -15.31 -42.84
CA ASN A 101 -18.32 -15.44 -43.33
C ASN A 101 -18.39 -16.57 -44.37
N GLN A 102 -18.37 -17.83 -43.96
CA GLN A 102 -18.78 -18.92 -44.86
C GLN A 102 -20.32 -19.00 -44.91
N ARG A 103 -20.92 -18.12 -45.72
CA ARG A 103 -22.34 -18.22 -46.08
C ARG A 103 -22.51 -19.37 -47.06
N SER A 104 -23.22 -20.44 -46.67
CA SER A 104 -23.97 -21.22 -47.66
C SER A 104 -25.22 -20.41 -48.02
N LEU A 105 -25.42 -20.17 -49.32
CA LEU A 105 -26.38 -19.21 -49.83
C LEU A 105 -27.85 -19.67 -49.72
N GLU A 106 -28.13 -20.85 -49.16
CA GLU A 106 -29.43 -21.52 -49.27
C GLU A 106 -30.22 -21.63 -47.95
N THR A 107 -29.59 -21.44 -46.80
CA THR A 107 -30.27 -21.49 -45.50
C THR A 107 -29.74 -20.38 -44.62
N MET A 108 -30.46 -19.25 -44.54
CA MET A 108 -30.19 -18.15 -43.60
C MET A 108 -30.43 -18.55 -42.13
N GLN A 109 -29.95 -19.71 -41.70
CA GLN A 109 -29.96 -20.13 -40.30
C GLN A 109 -28.51 -20.23 -39.83
N ARG A 110 -28.16 -19.33 -38.90
CA ARG A 110 -26.96 -19.51 -38.07
C ARG A 110 -27.23 -20.73 -37.19
N GLU A 111 -26.54 -21.84 -37.43
CA GLU A 111 -26.49 -22.91 -36.44
C GLU A 111 -25.67 -22.41 -35.25
N PHE A 112 -26.34 -22.17 -34.12
CA PHE A 112 -25.69 -21.80 -32.88
C PHE A 112 -24.79 -22.95 -32.42
N GLN A 113 -23.48 -22.72 -32.39
CA GLN A 113 -22.51 -23.69 -31.90
C GLN A 113 -22.33 -23.48 -30.39
N ILE A 114 -22.13 -24.55 -29.61
CA ILE A 114 -21.87 -24.43 -28.16
C ILE A 114 -20.59 -23.60 -27.89
N GLU A 115 -19.66 -23.58 -28.84
CA GLU A 115 -18.44 -22.76 -28.81
C GLU A 115 -18.75 -21.25 -28.74
N ASP A 116 -19.83 -20.80 -29.36
CA ASP A 116 -20.29 -19.40 -29.29
C ASP A 116 -20.63 -19.00 -27.86
N ALA A 117 -21.28 -19.90 -27.10
CA ALA A 117 -21.61 -19.66 -25.69
C ALA A 117 -20.34 -19.50 -24.83
N MET A 118 -19.31 -20.31 -25.10
CA MET A 118 -18.01 -20.21 -24.41
C MET A 118 -17.29 -18.90 -24.76
N TYR A 119 -17.38 -18.43 -26.00
CA TYR A 119 -16.84 -17.14 -26.41
C TYR A 119 -17.54 -15.96 -25.71
N PHE A 120 -18.87 -15.96 -25.63
CA PHE A 120 -19.60 -14.92 -24.89
C PHE A 120 -19.32 -14.97 -23.39
N CYS A 121 -19.18 -16.17 -22.82
CA CYS A 121 -18.78 -16.34 -21.42
C CYS A 121 -17.37 -15.76 -21.19
N LYS A 122 -16.40 -16.10 -22.04
CA LYS A 122 -15.04 -15.54 -22.01
C LYS A 122 -15.03 -14.03 -22.18
N SER A 123 -15.83 -13.49 -23.10
CA SER A 123 -15.92 -12.05 -23.37
C SER A 123 -16.60 -11.30 -22.23
N GLY A 124 -17.66 -11.86 -21.65
CA GLY A 124 -18.34 -11.31 -20.47
C GLY A 124 -17.43 -11.32 -19.24
N ILE A 125 -16.71 -12.42 -19.00
CA ILE A 125 -15.69 -12.50 -17.95
C ILE A 125 -14.56 -11.51 -18.22
N GLY A 126 -14.09 -11.40 -19.47
CA GLY A 126 -13.08 -10.44 -19.90
C GLY A 126 -13.50 -8.99 -19.62
N ALA A 127 -14.72 -8.61 -20.01
CA ALA A 127 -15.27 -7.28 -19.76
C ALA A 127 -15.44 -6.96 -18.27
N ILE A 128 -15.77 -7.97 -17.43
CA ILE A 128 -15.82 -7.81 -15.97
C ILE A 128 -14.40 -7.63 -15.40
N ILE A 129 -13.42 -8.37 -15.91
CA ILE A 129 -12.02 -8.27 -15.45
C ILE A 129 -11.38 -6.94 -15.89
N GLU A 130 -11.68 -6.48 -17.10
CA GLU A 130 -11.15 -5.26 -17.71
C GLU A 130 -11.94 -4.00 -17.34
N ASP A 131 -12.92 -4.11 -16.43
CA ASP A 131 -13.70 -2.95 -16.03
C ASP A 131 -12.85 -1.90 -15.29
N ASP A 132 -13.30 -0.65 -15.38
CA ASP A 132 -12.60 0.50 -14.80
C ASP A 132 -12.49 0.45 -13.27
N VAL A 133 -13.19 -0.48 -12.61
CA VAL A 133 -13.26 -0.64 -11.16
C VAL A 133 -12.32 -1.76 -10.68
N THR A 134 -12.40 -2.97 -11.24
CA THR A 134 -11.58 -4.13 -10.84
C THR A 134 -10.10 -3.88 -11.08
N GLN A 135 -9.75 -3.22 -12.18
CA GLN A 135 -8.37 -2.80 -12.47
C GLN A 135 -7.79 -1.87 -11.40
N ARG A 136 -8.62 -1.16 -10.62
CA ARG A 136 -8.21 -0.28 -9.53
C ARG A 136 -7.98 -1.01 -8.20
N PHE A 137 -8.29 -2.31 -8.15
CA PHE A 137 -7.89 -3.19 -7.05
C PHE A 137 -6.65 -4.02 -7.40
N SER A 138 -6.34 -4.17 -8.70
CA SER A 138 -5.10 -4.79 -9.18
C SER A 138 -3.88 -4.02 -8.71
N THR A 139 -2.81 -4.73 -8.31
CA THR A 139 -1.59 -4.07 -7.84
C THR A 139 -0.88 -3.38 -9.02
N GLU A 140 -0.52 -2.11 -8.88
CA GLU A 140 0.30 -1.40 -9.87
C GLU A 140 1.63 -2.13 -10.05
N GLU A 141 1.85 -2.70 -11.25
CA GLU A 141 3.14 -3.31 -11.58
C GLU A 141 4.17 -2.20 -11.78
N LEU A 142 5.22 -2.21 -10.95
CA LEU A 142 6.28 -1.22 -11.08
C LEU A 142 6.99 -1.38 -12.45
N PRO A 143 7.12 -0.31 -13.24
CA PRO A 143 7.71 -0.37 -14.59
C PRO A 143 9.22 -0.63 -14.58
N SER A 144 9.84 -0.73 -13.40
CA SER A 144 11.27 -0.94 -13.26
C SER A 144 11.60 -2.14 -12.39
N TRP A 145 12.64 -2.87 -12.81
CA TRP A 145 13.25 -3.92 -12.01
C TRP A 145 13.63 -3.41 -10.61
N ASN A 146 13.29 -4.23 -9.61
CA ASN A 146 13.57 -4.01 -8.21
C ASN A 146 13.87 -5.37 -7.55
N LEU A 147 14.30 -5.33 -6.29
CA LEU A 147 14.67 -6.54 -5.53
C LEU A 147 13.46 -7.43 -5.15
N LEU A 148 12.24 -7.08 -5.56
CA LEU A 148 11.01 -7.85 -5.37
C LEU A 148 10.44 -8.40 -6.69
N THR A 149 11.01 -8.07 -7.86
CA THR A 149 10.47 -8.34 -9.21
C THR A 149 10.41 -9.82 -9.61
N ARG A 150 10.56 -10.79 -8.69
CA ARG A 150 10.50 -12.22 -9.05
C ARG A 150 9.10 -12.68 -9.48
N THR A 151 8.04 -11.91 -9.20
CA THR A 151 6.67 -12.20 -9.64
C THR A 151 6.37 -11.72 -11.06
N ASN A 152 7.23 -10.91 -11.68
CA ASN A 152 7.02 -10.47 -13.06
C ASN A 152 7.71 -11.45 -14.03
N MET A 153 6.92 -12.21 -14.80
CA MET A 153 7.40 -13.25 -15.72
C MET A 153 8.42 -12.74 -16.75
N ASN A 154 8.40 -11.44 -17.06
CA ASN A 154 9.30 -10.83 -18.05
C ASN A 154 10.76 -10.72 -17.58
N TYR A 155 11.02 -10.88 -16.28
CA TYR A 155 12.35 -10.60 -15.68
C TYR A 155 13.06 -11.84 -15.13
N ARG A 156 12.57 -13.05 -15.44
CA ARG A 156 12.94 -14.30 -14.77
C ARG A 156 14.44 -14.64 -14.85
N HIS A 157 15.15 -14.23 -15.92
CA HIS A 157 16.58 -14.48 -16.10
C HIS A 157 17.29 -13.38 -16.91
N LEU A 158 17.55 -12.22 -16.30
CA LEU A 158 18.17 -11.08 -17.02
C LEU A 158 19.71 -11.04 -17.00
N SER A 159 20.36 -11.30 -15.85
CA SER A 159 21.82 -11.50 -15.80
C SER A 159 22.29 -12.06 -14.46
N VAL A 160 23.35 -12.87 -14.45
CA VAL A 160 23.95 -13.46 -13.23
C VAL A 160 24.28 -12.41 -12.17
N ARG A 161 24.88 -11.26 -12.57
CA ARG A 161 25.20 -10.15 -11.65
C ARG A 161 23.96 -9.60 -10.93
N LEU A 162 22.84 -9.52 -11.63
CA LEU A 162 21.58 -9.01 -11.09
C LEU A 162 20.93 -10.06 -10.15
N THR A 163 21.09 -11.34 -10.45
CA THR A 163 20.71 -12.45 -9.58
C THR A 163 21.53 -12.48 -8.28
N VAL A 164 22.85 -12.28 -8.36
CA VAL A 164 23.72 -12.19 -7.17
C VAL A 164 23.30 -11.01 -6.28
N LEU A 165 23.09 -9.84 -6.89
CA LEU A 165 22.62 -8.66 -6.17
C LEU A 165 21.25 -8.90 -5.51
N TYR A 166 20.34 -9.59 -6.20
CA TYR A 166 19.06 -10.03 -5.63
C TYR A 166 19.26 -10.97 -4.43
N ALA A 167 20.12 -11.98 -4.55
CA ALA A 167 20.37 -12.95 -3.48
C ALA A 167 20.95 -12.28 -2.24
N VAL A 168 21.93 -11.37 -2.41
CA VAL A 168 22.48 -10.56 -1.31
C VAL A 168 21.39 -9.69 -0.69
N GLY A 169 20.58 -8.99 -1.50
CA GLY A 169 19.46 -8.18 -1.01
C GLY A 169 18.36 -9.00 -0.32
N PHE A 170 18.13 -10.24 -0.75
CA PHE A 170 17.23 -11.19 -0.11
C PHE A 170 17.77 -11.58 1.28
N LEU A 171 19.01 -12.05 1.37
CA LEU A 171 19.65 -12.43 2.64
C LEU A 171 19.67 -11.25 3.62
N PHE A 172 20.00 -10.05 3.16
CA PHE A 172 19.99 -8.86 4.01
C PHE A 172 18.59 -8.52 4.53
N ARG A 173 17.57 -8.57 3.66
CA ARG A 173 16.18 -8.24 4.05
C ARG A 173 15.61 -9.23 5.04
N TYR A 174 15.75 -10.53 4.79
CA TYR A 174 15.12 -11.55 5.63
C TYR A 174 15.98 -11.98 6.81
N GLY A 175 17.31 -11.85 6.72
CA GLY A 175 18.24 -12.15 7.82
C GLY A 175 18.40 -11.03 8.83
N PHE A 176 18.35 -9.76 8.42
CA PHE A 176 18.61 -8.61 9.31
C PHE A 176 17.43 -7.65 9.42
N LEU A 177 16.92 -7.14 8.29
CA LEU A 177 15.89 -6.09 8.34
C LEU A 177 14.53 -6.60 8.85
N PHE A 178 14.11 -7.79 8.43
CA PHE A 178 12.82 -8.35 8.80
C PHE A 178 12.74 -8.70 10.30
N PRO A 179 13.70 -9.44 10.90
CA PRO A 179 13.68 -9.70 12.33
C PRO A 179 13.69 -8.41 13.15
N PHE A 180 14.52 -7.43 12.77
CA PHE A 180 14.57 -6.13 13.44
C PHE A 180 13.23 -5.38 13.37
N ARG A 181 12.59 -5.35 12.19
CA ARG A 181 11.27 -4.72 12.00
C ARG A 181 10.16 -5.46 12.73
N PHE A 182 10.23 -6.80 12.77
CA PHE A 182 9.28 -7.62 13.51
C PHE A 182 9.35 -7.33 15.01
N LEU A 183 10.55 -7.25 15.58
CA LEU A 183 10.75 -6.83 16.98
C LEU A 183 10.21 -5.42 17.24
N LEU A 184 10.47 -4.47 16.34
CA LEU A 184 9.91 -3.12 16.45
C LEU A 184 8.38 -3.10 16.36
N ALA A 185 7.78 -3.92 15.49
CA ALA A 185 6.32 -4.03 15.37
C ALA A 185 5.71 -4.58 16.66
N PHE A 186 6.28 -5.68 17.18
CA PHE A 186 5.83 -6.30 18.41
C PHE A 186 5.91 -5.32 19.59
N PHE A 187 7.06 -4.65 19.74
CA PHE A 187 7.24 -3.64 20.77
C PHE A 187 6.28 -2.46 20.59
N GLY A 188 6.15 -1.92 19.38
CA GLY A 188 5.28 -0.77 19.10
C GLY A 188 3.80 -1.05 19.36
N ILE A 189 3.30 -2.22 18.95
CA ILE A 189 1.91 -2.63 19.19
C ILE A 189 1.67 -2.87 20.68
N SER A 190 2.59 -3.57 21.36
CA SER A 190 2.48 -3.83 22.80
C SER A 190 2.50 -2.53 23.59
N TYR A 191 3.44 -1.63 23.27
CA TYR A 191 3.55 -0.30 23.86
C TYR A 191 2.28 0.53 23.65
N LEU A 192 1.72 0.54 22.43
CA LEU A 192 0.44 1.19 22.14
C LEU A 192 -0.68 0.65 23.03
N ILE A 193 -0.87 -0.68 23.09
CA ILE A 193 -1.96 -1.30 23.85
C ILE A 193 -1.83 -0.97 25.34
N ILE A 194 -0.63 -1.12 25.90
CA ILE A 194 -0.37 -0.88 27.32
C ILE A 194 -0.61 0.60 27.65
N CYS A 195 0.03 1.51 26.92
CA CYS A 195 -0.07 2.94 27.21
C CYS A 195 -1.49 3.48 27.04
N MET A 196 -2.21 3.09 25.97
CA MET A 196 -3.60 3.54 25.76
C MET A 196 -4.54 2.98 26.84
N SER A 197 -4.32 1.73 27.26
CA SER A 197 -5.09 1.12 28.35
C SER A 197 -4.85 1.82 29.68
N LEU A 198 -3.60 2.17 30.00
CA LEU A 198 -3.23 2.90 31.22
C LEU A 198 -3.81 4.32 31.24
N ILE A 199 -3.71 5.05 30.13
CA ILE A 199 -4.28 6.38 29.98
C ILE A 199 -5.81 6.37 30.14
N GLY A 200 -6.46 5.25 29.82
CA GLY A 200 -7.89 5.07 30.03
C GLY A 200 -8.35 5.28 31.47
N TYR A 201 -7.49 5.03 32.45
CA TYR A 201 -7.81 5.25 33.88
C TYR A 201 -7.67 6.71 34.32
N LEU A 202 -7.10 7.60 33.49
CA LEU A 202 -6.99 9.01 33.82
C LEU A 202 -8.35 9.72 33.67
N PRO A 203 -8.68 10.66 34.58
CA PRO A 203 -9.88 11.47 34.46
C PRO A 203 -9.83 12.35 33.21
N ASN A 204 -10.98 12.60 32.60
CA ASN A 204 -11.08 13.46 31.44
C ASN A 204 -10.72 14.90 31.80
N GLY A 205 -9.83 15.50 31.02
CA GLY A 205 -9.35 16.86 31.24
C GLY A 205 -8.12 17.17 30.42
N ARG A 206 -7.62 18.41 30.54
CA ARG A 206 -6.46 18.91 29.76
C ARG A 206 -5.20 18.07 29.94
N PHE A 207 -4.98 17.55 31.14
CA PHE A 207 -3.84 16.68 31.44
C PHE A 207 -3.90 15.39 30.63
N LYS A 208 -5.03 14.67 30.67
CA LYS A 208 -5.25 13.46 29.86
C LYS A 208 -5.07 13.75 28.37
N SER A 209 -5.68 14.82 27.85
CA SER A 209 -5.53 15.19 26.43
C SER A 209 -4.08 15.47 26.03
N THR A 210 -3.30 16.09 26.92
CA THR A 210 -1.87 16.35 26.68
C THR A 210 -1.06 15.05 26.66
N VAL A 211 -1.26 14.18 27.66
CA VAL A 211 -0.60 12.87 27.73
C VAL A 211 -0.95 12.00 26.52
N VAL A 212 -2.24 11.90 26.18
CA VAL A 212 -2.74 11.22 24.98
C VAL A 212 -2.04 11.72 23.74
N ARG A 213 -1.93 13.04 23.56
CA ARG A 213 -1.31 13.64 22.37
C ARG A 213 0.13 13.19 22.21
N TYR A 214 0.94 13.33 23.27
CA TYR A 214 2.34 12.94 23.22
C TYR A 214 2.48 11.44 23.02
N VAL A 215 1.82 10.63 23.85
CA VAL A 215 1.94 9.17 23.81
C VAL A 215 1.42 8.58 22.50
N SER A 216 0.31 9.07 21.95
CA SER A 216 -0.21 8.62 20.65
C SER A 216 0.80 8.88 19.53
N LEU A 217 1.36 10.10 19.48
CA LEU A 217 2.39 10.43 18.50
C LEU A 217 3.60 9.49 18.63
N GLN A 218 4.07 9.22 19.86
CA GLN A 218 5.18 8.29 20.09
C GLN A 218 4.84 6.88 19.58
N CYS A 219 3.70 6.34 19.98
CA CYS A 219 3.27 5.00 19.58
C CYS A 219 3.18 4.85 18.06
N PHE A 220 2.49 5.77 17.38
CA PHE A 220 2.35 5.73 15.93
C PHE A 220 3.67 5.95 15.20
N ARG A 221 4.58 6.78 15.72
CA ARG A 221 5.93 6.96 15.18
C ARG A 221 6.79 5.71 15.33
N ILE A 222 6.65 4.96 16.42
CA ILE A 222 7.34 3.67 16.62
C ILE A 222 6.76 2.65 15.65
N CYS A 223 5.44 2.47 15.61
CA CYS A 223 4.77 1.55 14.69
C CYS A 223 5.11 1.86 13.22
N SER A 224 5.12 3.13 12.83
CA SER A 224 5.48 3.55 11.47
C SER A 224 6.89 3.10 11.05
N ARG A 225 7.86 3.07 11.99
CA ARG A 225 9.23 2.64 11.71
C ARG A 225 9.34 1.14 11.43
N ALA A 226 8.45 0.33 11.98
CA ALA A 226 8.41 -1.10 11.68
C ALA A 226 8.12 -1.38 10.19
N PHE A 227 7.35 -0.52 9.52
CA PHE A 227 7.08 -0.66 8.08
C PHE A 227 8.23 -0.14 7.19
N GLY A 228 9.20 0.59 7.76
CA GLY A 228 10.29 1.19 7.00
C GLY A 228 9.88 2.35 6.09
N SER A 229 8.68 2.90 6.26
CA SER A 229 8.15 4.00 5.43
C SER A 229 8.94 5.29 5.63
N VAL A 230 9.32 5.98 4.56
CA VAL A 230 9.84 7.35 4.61
C VAL A 230 8.68 8.31 4.37
N ILE A 231 8.32 9.12 5.37
CA ILE A 231 7.16 10.01 5.29
C ILE A 231 7.64 11.44 5.09
N ARG A 232 7.10 12.12 4.08
CA ARG A 232 7.29 13.56 3.89
C ARG A 232 5.95 14.28 4.04
N PHE A 233 5.98 15.39 4.75
CA PHE A 233 4.81 16.20 5.06
C PHE A 233 4.93 17.55 4.37
N HIS A 234 3.89 17.92 3.64
CA HIS A 234 3.78 19.22 2.96
C HIS A 234 2.60 19.98 3.54
N ASN A 235 2.72 21.30 3.68
CA ASN A 235 1.69 22.23 4.18
C ASN A 235 1.20 21.93 5.61
N ARG A 236 2.14 21.83 6.57
CA ARG A 236 1.83 21.42 7.96
C ARG A 236 0.92 22.42 8.71
N GLU A 237 0.81 23.63 8.22
CA GLU A 237 -0.09 24.68 8.70
C GLU A 237 -1.57 24.31 8.53
N ASN A 238 -1.91 23.48 7.53
CA ASN A 238 -3.28 23.04 7.23
C ASN A 238 -3.69 21.75 7.96
N LYS A 239 -3.03 21.43 9.08
CA LYS A 239 -3.40 20.26 9.90
C LYS A 239 -4.82 20.41 10.46
N ALA A 240 -5.56 19.30 10.44
CA ALA A 240 -6.87 19.22 11.06
C ALA A 240 -6.82 19.57 12.55
N LYS A 241 -7.78 20.39 12.99
CA LYS A 241 -7.94 20.87 14.36
C LYS A 241 -9.22 20.28 14.97
N GLY A 242 -9.37 20.38 16.29
CA GLY A 242 -10.57 19.91 17.01
C GLY A 242 -11.85 20.50 16.43
N GLY A 243 -12.92 19.69 16.41
CA GLY A 243 -14.17 20.01 15.71
C GLY A 243 -14.07 20.02 14.18
N GLY A 244 -13.02 19.43 13.61
CA GLY A 244 -12.79 19.29 12.16
C GLY A 244 -12.81 17.85 11.68
N ILE A 245 -12.91 17.67 10.36
CA ILE A 245 -12.88 16.38 9.70
C ILE A 245 -11.69 16.32 8.74
N CYS A 246 -10.74 15.45 9.03
CA CYS A 246 -9.65 15.09 8.13
C CYS A 246 -10.14 14.06 7.12
N VAL A 247 -10.12 14.41 5.84
CA VAL A 247 -10.56 13.55 4.75
C VAL A 247 -9.35 13.14 3.93
N ALA A 248 -9.10 11.84 3.80
CA ALA A 248 -7.95 11.32 3.06
C ALA A 248 -8.35 10.18 2.11
N ASN A 249 -7.61 10.03 1.00
CA ASN A 249 -7.72 8.82 0.17
C ASN A 249 -7.18 7.59 0.92
N HIS A 250 -7.70 6.40 0.61
CA HIS A 250 -7.41 5.17 1.35
C HIS A 250 -6.84 4.07 0.46
N THR A 251 -5.59 3.72 0.74
CA THR A 251 -4.82 2.73 0.00
C THR A 251 -4.52 1.48 0.82
N SER A 252 -4.43 1.60 2.15
CA SER A 252 -4.14 0.49 3.06
C SER A 252 -4.41 0.87 4.52
N PRO A 253 -4.64 -0.09 5.43
CA PRO A 253 -4.71 0.16 6.87
C PRO A 253 -3.51 0.92 7.46
N ILE A 254 -2.33 0.84 6.81
CA ILE A 254 -1.11 1.57 7.23
C ILE A 254 -1.29 3.09 7.14
N ASP A 255 -2.23 3.58 6.31
CA ASP A 255 -2.48 5.01 6.13
C ASP A 255 -2.89 5.69 7.45
N VAL A 256 -3.67 4.99 8.28
CA VAL A 256 -4.03 5.45 9.63
C VAL A 256 -2.78 5.70 10.48
N ILE A 257 -1.83 4.77 10.45
CA ILE A 257 -0.58 4.87 11.22
C ILE A 257 0.24 6.05 10.71
N ILE A 258 0.37 6.19 9.37
CA ILE A 258 1.13 7.27 8.73
C ILE A 258 0.54 8.63 9.10
N LEU A 259 -0.77 8.81 8.94
CA LEU A 259 -1.44 10.07 9.26
C LEU A 259 -1.24 10.42 10.74
N SER A 260 -1.34 9.43 11.62
CA SER A 260 -1.26 9.59 13.08
C SER A 260 0.17 9.79 13.62
N THR A 261 1.19 9.83 12.77
CA THR A 261 2.57 10.15 13.20
C THR A 261 2.83 11.65 13.42
N ASP A 262 1.96 12.51 12.88
CA ASP A 262 2.14 13.97 12.83
C ASP A 262 0.93 14.77 13.37
N ASN A 263 -0.19 14.08 13.62
CA ASN A 263 -1.36 14.63 14.30
C ASN A 263 -2.14 13.51 15.01
N CYS A 264 -3.05 13.86 15.92
CA CYS A 264 -3.94 12.90 16.57
C CYS A 264 -5.34 12.99 15.96
N TYR A 265 -5.98 11.83 15.76
CA TYR A 265 -7.29 11.73 15.12
C TYR A 265 -8.21 10.80 15.90
N ALA A 266 -9.49 11.17 15.95
CA ALA A 266 -10.56 10.23 16.25
C ALA A 266 -10.82 9.40 14.99
N MET A 267 -10.74 8.08 15.13
CA MET A 267 -10.84 7.17 13.99
C MET A 267 -12.27 6.67 13.88
N VAL A 268 -12.72 6.50 12.64
CA VAL A 268 -14.02 5.93 12.33
C VAL A 268 -13.81 4.61 11.61
N GLY A 269 -14.46 3.54 12.08
CA GLY A 269 -14.35 2.25 11.41
C GLY A 269 -15.27 1.19 11.96
N GLN A 270 -15.30 0.04 11.28
CA GLN A 270 -16.01 -1.13 11.77
C GLN A 270 -15.26 -1.76 12.94
N SER A 271 -15.98 -2.13 13.99
CA SER A 271 -15.46 -2.94 15.09
C SER A 271 -15.01 -4.30 14.55
N GLN A 272 -13.79 -4.71 14.91
CA GLN A 272 -13.19 -5.97 14.50
C GLN A 272 -12.83 -6.85 15.70
N GLY A 273 -12.70 -8.15 15.45
CA GLY A 273 -12.23 -9.13 16.43
C GLY A 273 -10.70 -9.22 16.52
N GLY A 274 -10.22 -10.21 17.28
CA GLY A 274 -8.80 -10.56 17.36
C GLY A 274 -7.89 -9.42 17.86
N LEU A 275 -6.67 -9.36 17.30
CA LEU A 275 -5.67 -8.35 17.66
C LEU A 275 -6.10 -6.93 17.32
N ILE A 276 -6.73 -6.72 16.16
CA ILE A 276 -7.23 -5.40 15.76
C ILE A 276 -8.29 -4.91 16.74
N GLY A 277 -9.22 -5.78 17.16
CA GLY A 277 -10.20 -5.45 18.20
C GLY A 277 -9.56 -5.08 19.53
N MET A 278 -8.46 -5.74 19.91
CA MET A 278 -7.71 -5.39 21.13
C MET A 278 -7.11 -3.99 21.03
N ILE A 279 -6.52 -3.65 19.89
CA ILE A 279 -5.98 -2.30 19.62
C ILE A 279 -7.12 -1.26 19.65
N GLN A 280 -8.23 -1.53 18.95
CA GLN A 280 -9.40 -0.64 18.92
C GLN A 280 -9.95 -0.36 20.32
N ARG A 281 -10.08 -1.40 21.16
CA ARG A 281 -10.53 -1.27 22.56
C ARG A 281 -9.55 -0.47 23.41
N ALA A 282 -8.25 -0.73 23.29
CA ALA A 282 -7.23 0.02 24.03
C ALA A 282 -7.27 1.52 23.66
N MET A 283 -7.33 1.81 22.36
CA MET A 283 -7.44 3.18 21.85
C MET A 283 -8.74 3.87 22.27
N GLY A 284 -9.88 3.16 22.23
CA GLY A 284 -11.18 3.67 22.64
C GLY A 284 -11.26 4.06 24.12
N ARG A 285 -10.39 3.52 24.98
CA ARG A 285 -10.27 3.93 26.39
C ARG A 285 -9.58 5.28 26.55
N ALA A 286 -8.59 5.56 25.71
CA ALA A 286 -7.79 6.78 25.78
C ALA A 286 -8.48 7.98 25.11
N THR A 287 -9.19 7.73 24.00
CA THR A 287 -9.74 8.76 23.11
C THR A 287 -11.08 8.35 22.52
N SER A 288 -11.89 9.34 22.15
CA SER A 288 -13.23 9.17 21.56
C SER A 288 -13.19 8.68 20.11
N HIS A 289 -12.69 7.45 19.88
CA HIS A 289 -12.82 6.78 18.59
C HIS A 289 -14.26 6.29 18.38
N ILE A 290 -14.70 6.26 17.13
CA ILE A 290 -16.06 5.88 16.76
C ILE A 290 -15.99 4.53 16.04
N TRP A 291 -16.38 3.47 16.76
CA TRP A 291 -16.43 2.11 16.23
C TRP A 291 -17.88 1.70 16.02
N PHE A 292 -18.20 1.22 14.82
CA PHE A 292 -19.54 0.76 14.46
C PHE A 292 -19.59 -0.76 14.38
N GLU A 293 -20.70 -1.34 14.86
CA GLU A 293 -21.01 -2.72 14.55
C GLU A 293 -21.48 -2.87 13.09
N ARG A 294 -21.35 -4.09 12.55
CA ARG A 294 -21.69 -4.37 11.15
C ARG A 294 -23.19 -4.17 10.84
N SER A 295 -24.04 -4.32 11.86
CA SER A 295 -25.47 -4.03 11.84
C SER A 295 -25.75 -2.52 11.88
N GLU A 296 -25.14 -1.80 12.84
CA GLU A 296 -25.30 -0.35 13.02
C GLU A 296 -24.77 0.45 11.83
N ALA A 297 -23.69 0.00 11.18
CA ALA A 297 -23.10 0.68 10.02
C ALA A 297 -24.05 0.76 8.81
N LYS A 298 -25.14 -0.03 8.79
CA LYS A 298 -26.18 0.05 7.76
C LYS A 298 -27.14 1.21 7.99
N ASP A 299 -27.29 1.68 9.23
CA ASP A 299 -28.13 2.83 9.57
C ASP A 299 -27.35 4.14 9.35
N ARG A 300 -27.55 4.73 8.17
CA ARG A 300 -26.89 5.98 7.78
C ARG A 300 -27.24 7.14 8.71
N ASN A 301 -28.46 7.19 9.25
CA ASN A 301 -28.90 8.29 10.10
C ASN A 301 -28.21 8.25 11.46
N LEU A 302 -28.08 7.05 12.03
CA LEU A 302 -27.34 6.84 13.28
C LEU A 302 -25.86 7.20 13.14
N VAL A 303 -25.22 6.78 12.03
CA VAL A 303 -23.82 7.10 11.74
C VAL A 303 -23.63 8.62 11.62
N THR A 304 -24.44 9.29 10.79
CA THR A 304 -24.36 10.74 10.59
C THR A 304 -24.57 11.50 11.90
N LYS A 305 -25.53 11.08 12.73
CA LYS A 305 -25.77 11.69 14.04
C LYS A 305 -24.57 11.57 14.96
N ARG A 306 -24.00 10.36 15.14
CA ARG A 306 -22.81 10.17 16.01
C ARG A 306 -21.61 10.98 15.52
N LEU A 307 -21.41 11.07 14.20
CA LEU A 307 -20.33 11.89 13.64
C LEU A 307 -20.57 13.38 13.92
N LYS A 308 -21.80 13.86 13.79
CA LYS A 308 -22.17 15.26 14.04
C LYS A 308 -21.97 15.63 15.51
N ASP A 309 -22.48 14.79 16.43
CA ASP A 309 -22.31 14.96 17.88
C ASP A 309 -20.81 14.98 18.28
N HIS A 310 -19.95 14.27 17.55
CA HIS A 310 -18.51 14.31 17.78
C HIS A 310 -17.87 15.60 17.27
N VAL A 311 -18.26 16.08 16.09
CA VAL A 311 -17.73 17.32 15.49
C VAL A 311 -18.14 18.57 16.27
N GLU A 312 -19.34 18.58 16.86
CA GLU A 312 -19.83 19.69 17.69
C GLU A 312 -18.98 19.91 18.95
N ASP A 313 -18.34 18.85 19.45
CA ASP A 313 -17.41 18.92 20.58
C ASP A 313 -15.98 19.26 20.11
N LYS A 314 -15.59 20.53 20.27
CA LYS A 314 -14.29 21.05 19.85
C LYS A 314 -13.11 20.56 20.69
N ASP A 315 -13.36 19.97 21.86
CA ASP A 315 -12.31 19.40 22.71
C ASP A 315 -11.88 18.00 22.25
N LYS A 316 -12.69 17.35 21.39
CA LYS A 316 -12.34 16.07 20.77
C LYS A 316 -11.37 16.25 19.61
N TRP A 317 -10.58 15.20 19.38
CA TRP A 317 -9.68 15.13 18.23
C TRP A 317 -10.46 15.17 16.91
N PRO A 318 -9.88 15.77 15.85
CA PRO A 318 -10.50 15.76 14.53
C PRO A 318 -10.79 14.34 14.07
N ILE A 319 -11.93 14.16 13.41
CA ILE A 319 -12.31 12.86 12.85
C ILE A 319 -11.42 12.58 11.64
N LEU A 320 -10.91 11.35 11.51
CA LEU A 320 -10.28 10.86 10.29
C LEU A 320 -11.27 9.98 9.53
N ILE A 321 -11.61 10.40 8.32
CA ILE A 321 -12.52 9.69 7.42
C ILE A 321 -11.82 9.37 6.11
N PHE A 322 -12.02 8.13 5.67
CA PHE A 322 -11.67 7.65 4.34
C PHE A 322 -12.97 7.51 3.53
N PRO A 323 -13.37 8.54 2.76
CA PRO A 323 -14.70 8.63 2.17
C PRO A 323 -14.96 7.59 1.07
N GLU A 324 -13.92 6.89 0.63
CA GLU A 324 -14.01 5.78 -0.34
C GLU A 324 -14.69 4.54 0.28
N GLY A 325 -14.58 4.36 1.60
CA GLY A 325 -15.14 3.22 2.33
C GLY A 325 -14.48 1.86 2.05
N THR A 326 -13.41 1.83 1.24
CA THR A 326 -12.59 0.65 0.93
C THR A 326 -11.14 1.06 0.66
N CYS A 327 -10.20 0.11 0.70
CA CYS A 327 -8.83 0.31 0.27
C CYS A 327 -8.71 0.03 -1.22
N ILE A 328 -8.09 0.94 -1.98
CA ILE A 328 -7.86 0.79 -3.42
C ILE A 328 -6.37 0.92 -3.79
N ASN A 329 -6.01 0.59 -5.03
CA ASN A 329 -4.67 0.86 -5.52
C ASN A 329 -4.42 2.38 -5.63
N ASN A 330 -3.17 2.82 -5.46
CA ASN A 330 -2.82 4.24 -5.40
C ASN A 330 -2.78 4.93 -6.79
N THR A 331 -3.47 4.37 -7.80
CA THR A 331 -3.50 4.88 -9.19
C THR A 331 -4.75 5.70 -9.51
N SER A 332 -5.79 5.57 -8.68
CA SER A 332 -7.06 6.29 -8.81
C SER A 332 -7.66 6.55 -7.43
N VAL A 333 -8.83 7.19 -7.39
CA VAL A 333 -9.64 7.40 -6.18
C VAL A 333 -11.06 7.00 -6.49
N MET A 334 -11.71 6.23 -5.60
CA MET A 334 -13.12 5.84 -5.80
C MET A 334 -14.08 7.00 -5.54
N MET A 335 -15.32 6.87 -6.04
CA MET A 335 -16.37 7.83 -5.72
C MET A 335 -16.56 7.95 -4.20
N PHE A 336 -16.47 9.17 -3.72
CA PHE A 336 -16.64 9.48 -2.32
C PHE A 336 -18.09 9.30 -1.88
N LYS A 337 -18.28 8.68 -0.72
CA LYS A 337 -19.60 8.56 -0.10
C LYS A 337 -20.05 9.92 0.42
N LYS A 338 -21.17 10.43 -0.11
CA LYS A 338 -21.76 11.73 0.26
C LYS A 338 -21.91 11.92 1.78
N GLY A 339 -22.32 10.87 2.50
CA GLY A 339 -22.53 10.91 3.95
C GLY A 339 -21.29 11.29 4.76
N SER A 340 -20.07 11.11 4.23
CA SER A 340 -18.84 11.56 4.87
C SER A 340 -18.69 13.09 4.94
N PHE A 341 -19.46 13.83 4.13
CA PHE A 341 -19.41 15.29 4.02
C PHE A 341 -20.66 15.99 4.58
N GLU A 342 -21.73 15.25 4.86
CA GLU A 342 -22.99 15.78 5.40
C GLU A 342 -22.98 15.96 6.93
N VAL A 343 -21.89 15.58 7.58
CA VAL A 343 -21.70 15.63 9.04
C VAL A 343 -21.63 17.07 9.58
N GLY A 344 -21.21 18.03 8.74
CA GLY A 344 -20.86 19.39 9.15
C GLY A 344 -19.43 19.51 9.70
N GLY A 345 -18.99 20.74 9.98
CA GLY A 345 -17.63 21.05 10.45
C GLY A 345 -16.63 21.39 9.33
N VAL A 346 -15.43 21.82 9.73
CA VAL A 346 -14.38 22.21 8.79
C VAL A 346 -13.71 20.97 8.21
N ILE A 347 -13.70 20.86 6.89
CA ILE A 347 -13.04 19.75 6.18
C ILE A 347 -11.58 20.12 5.93
N TYR A 348 -10.70 19.19 6.30
CA TYR A 348 -9.25 19.26 6.08
C TYR A 348 -8.86 18.16 5.08
N PRO A 349 -8.78 18.48 3.78
CA PRO A 349 -8.39 17.52 2.77
C PRO A 349 -6.91 17.14 2.91
N VAL A 350 -6.64 15.85 2.79
CA VAL A 350 -5.30 15.27 2.82
C VAL A 350 -5.14 14.31 1.66
N ALA A 351 -4.10 14.52 0.86
CA ALA A 351 -3.68 13.55 -0.16
C ALA A 351 -2.51 12.71 0.36
N ILE A 352 -2.67 11.39 0.28
CA ILE A 352 -1.64 10.39 0.51
C ILE A 352 -1.20 9.87 -0.86
N LYS A 353 0.08 10.03 -1.19
CA LYS A 353 0.67 9.48 -2.40
C LYS A 353 1.86 8.59 -2.05
N ARG A 354 1.84 7.36 -2.52
CA ARG A 354 3.00 6.44 -2.42
C ARG A 354 3.89 6.65 -3.64
N VAL A 355 5.15 7.05 -3.41
CA VAL A 355 6.14 7.26 -4.47
C VAL A 355 7.18 6.14 -4.36
N GLY A 356 7.01 5.12 -5.20
CA GLY A 356 7.77 3.86 -5.12
C GLY A 356 7.47 3.06 -3.83
N ASN A 357 8.07 1.88 -3.71
CA ASN A 357 7.77 0.89 -2.64
C ASN A 357 7.93 1.37 -1.19
N LEU A 358 8.50 2.56 -0.92
CA LEU A 358 8.98 2.95 0.41
C LEU A 358 8.71 4.40 0.83
N THR A 359 8.25 5.29 -0.06
CA THR A 359 8.02 6.72 0.29
C THR A 359 6.55 7.05 0.29
N VAL A 360 6.05 7.63 1.38
CA VAL A 360 4.69 8.16 1.46
C VAL A 360 4.76 9.68 1.58
N LEU A 361 4.18 10.37 0.60
CA LEU A 361 3.98 11.80 0.62
C LEU A 361 2.60 12.09 1.20
N LYS A 362 2.56 12.93 2.22
CA LYS A 362 1.34 13.51 2.78
C LYS A 362 1.30 14.99 2.41
N LYS A 363 0.27 15.41 1.70
CA LYS A 363 0.01 16.82 1.39
C LYS A 363 -1.30 17.23 2.06
N TYR A 364 -1.22 18.14 3.02
CA TYR A 364 -2.41 18.86 3.47
C TYR A 364 -2.76 19.87 2.37
N GLN A 365 -3.99 19.89 1.91
CA GLN A 365 -4.43 20.84 0.89
C GLN A 365 -4.93 22.12 1.53
#